data_AF-A0A948HHK1-F1
#
_entry.id   AF-A0A948HHK1-F1
#
_cell.length_a   1.000
_cell.length_b   1.000
_cell.length_c   1.000
_cell.angle_alpha   90.00
_cell.angle_beta   90.00
_cell.angle_gamma   90.00
#
_symmetry.space_group_name_H-M   'P 1'
#
loop_
_entity.id
_entity.type
_entity.pdbx_description
1 polymer ?
#
loop_
_entity_poly.entity_id
_entity_poly.type
_entity_poly.pdbx_seq_one_letter_code
_entity_poly.pdbx_strand_id
1 'polypeptide(L)' 'TLQRRQVEQMLQQWEREQPGRIDQIARALGNIHPSQLADPALFDFMALGRATAAPLPDPPAWAGTAHDPGHAPGPA' A
#
# COMPACT_ATOMS: atom_id res chain seq x y z
N THR A 1 14.89 19.13 18.94
CA THR A 1 13.88 19.35 17.88
C THR A 1 12.56 18.76 18.31
N LEU A 2 11.44 19.48 18.11
CA LEU A 2 10.10 19.07 18.56
C LEU A 2 9.64 17.76 17.89
N GLN A 3 9.96 17.59 16.61
CA GLN A 3 9.58 16.42 15.82
C GLN A 3 10.14 15.11 16.40
N ARG A 4 11.39 15.11 16.88
CA ARG A 4 11.98 13.91 17.48
C ARG A 4 11.21 13.47 18.72
N ARG A 5 10.80 14.41 19.57
CA ARG A 5 10.02 14.13 20.78
C ARG A 5 8.63 13.57 20.44
N GLN A 6 8.02 14.06 19.36
CA GLN A 6 6.75 13.55 18.87
C GLN A 6 6.88 12.10 18.37
N VAL A 7 7.94 11.79 17.62
CA VAL A 7 8.21 10.41 17.16
C VAL A 7 8.47 9.48 18.34
N GLU A 8 9.23 9.93 19.35
CA GLU A 8 9.46 9.16 20.58
C GLU A 8 8.14 8.80 21.29
N GLN A 9 7.20 9.73 21.40
CA GLN A 9 5.87 9.49 21.99
C GLN A 9 5.05 8.50 21.17
N MET A 10 5.07 8.62 19.85
CA MET A 10 4.35 7.72 18.94
C MET A 10 4.86 6.28 19.06
N LEU A 11 6.18 6.09 19.11
CA LEU A 11 6.79 4.77 19.31
C LEU A 11 6.39 4.17 20.67
N GLN A 12 6.44 4.96 21.73
CA GLN A 12 6.00 4.51 23.08
C GLN A 12 4.51 4.16 23.13
N GLN A 13 3.67 4.83 22.34
CA GLN A 13 2.25 4.48 22.23
C GLN A 13 2.09 3.12 21.54
N TRP A 14 2.76 2.91 20.42
CA TRP A 14 2.67 1.65 19.66
C TRP A 14 3.16 0.43 20.44
N GLU A 15 4.20 0.59 21.26
CA GLU A 15 4.70 -0.51 22.11
C GLU A 15 3.69 -0.88 23.21
N ARG A 16 2.96 0.10 23.75
CA ARG A 16 1.89 -0.15 24.73
C ARG A 16 0.67 -0.82 24.11
N GLU A 17 0.33 -0.47 22.87
CA GLU A 17 -0.80 -1.06 22.14
C GLU A 17 -0.49 -2.48 21.64
N GLN A 18 0.73 -2.70 21.17
CA GLN A 18 1.19 -3.95 20.58
C GLN A 18 2.64 -4.22 21.01
N PRO A 19 2.87 -5.02 22.07
CA PRO A 19 4.22 -5.31 22.54
C PRO A 19 5.03 -6.02 21.45
N GLY A 20 6.25 -5.57 21.22
CA GLY A 20 7.14 -6.04 20.16
C GLY A 20 6.97 -5.35 18.81
N ARG A 21 6.02 -4.39 18.68
CA ARG A 21 5.81 -3.66 17.43
C ARG A 21 7.02 -2.82 17.02
N ILE A 22 7.73 -2.21 17.97
CA ILE A 22 8.95 -1.44 17.65
C ILE A 22 10.02 -2.34 17.02
N ASP A 23 10.26 -3.53 17.59
CA ASP A 23 11.24 -4.48 17.07
C ASP A 23 10.88 -4.95 15.65
N GLN A 24 9.60 -5.19 15.40
CA GLN A 24 9.10 -5.57 14.08
C GLN A 24 9.30 -4.46 13.05
N ILE A 25 9.04 -3.21 13.42
CA ILE A 25 9.30 -2.04 12.56
C ILE A 25 10.80 -1.90 12.31
N ALA A 26 11.64 -2.02 13.34
CA ALA A 26 13.09 -1.93 13.19
C ALA A 26 13.65 -2.99 12.23
N ARG A 27 13.15 -4.22 12.31
CA ARG A 27 13.50 -5.30 11.37
C ARG A 27 13.02 -5.01 9.95
N ALA A 28 11.81 -4.50 9.78
CA ALA A 28 11.26 -4.15 8.47
C ALA A 28 12.09 -3.05 7.79
N LEU A 29 12.55 -2.05 8.56
CA LEU A 29 13.42 -0.99 8.04
C LEU A 29 14.80 -1.52 7.58
N GLY A 30 15.26 -2.64 8.13
CA GLY A 30 16.50 -3.29 7.71
C GLY A 30 16.39 -4.11 6.41
N ASN A 31 15.17 -4.45 5.99
CA ASN A 31 14.92 -5.29 4.81
C ASN A 31 13.95 -4.62 3.83
N ILE A 32 14.41 -3.56 3.17
CA ILE A 32 13.62 -2.79 2.21
C ILE A 32 13.98 -3.22 0.78
N HIS A 33 12.98 -3.56 -0.01
CA HIS A 33 13.15 -3.84 -1.44
C HIS A 33 12.96 -2.57 -2.29
N PRO A 34 13.65 -2.41 -3.43
CA PRO A 34 13.54 -1.24 -4.30
C PRO A 34 12.10 -0.87 -4.70
N SER A 35 11.24 -1.85 -4.94
CA SER A 35 9.83 -1.63 -5.28
C SER A 35 9.04 -0.92 -4.17
N GLN A 36 9.43 -1.11 -2.90
CA GLN A 36 8.77 -0.50 -1.74
C GLN A 36 9.10 0.99 -1.59
N LEU A 37 10.19 1.45 -2.20
CA LEU A 37 10.57 2.86 -2.24
C LEU A 37 9.81 3.65 -3.30
N ALA A 38 9.01 2.97 -4.13
CA ALA A 38 8.28 3.58 -5.26
C ALA A 38 9.19 4.41 -6.18
N ASP A 39 10.48 4.08 -6.26
CA ASP A 39 11.48 4.81 -7.02
C ASP A 39 11.68 4.16 -8.40
N PRO A 40 11.27 4.82 -9.50
CA PRO A 40 11.43 4.29 -10.86
C PRO A 40 12.89 4.11 -11.30
N ALA A 41 13.84 4.79 -10.66
CA ALA A 41 15.26 4.60 -10.93
C ALA A 41 15.81 3.32 -10.30
N LEU A 42 15.20 2.86 -9.19
CA LEU A 42 15.61 1.66 -8.47
C LEU A 42 14.78 0.42 -8.85
N PHE A 43 13.59 0.59 -9.45
CA PHE A 43 12.72 -0.50 -9.87
C PHE A 43 11.99 -0.21 -11.20
N ASP A 44 12.08 -1.14 -12.17
CA ASP A 44 11.37 -1.04 -13.44
C ASP A 44 9.90 -1.49 -13.30
N PHE A 45 9.03 -0.53 -12.97
CA PHE A 45 7.58 -0.78 -12.90
C PHE A 45 6.95 -1.08 -14.26
N MET A 46 7.54 -0.62 -15.38
CA MET A 46 7.01 -0.86 -16.73
C MET A 46 7.20 -2.31 -17.18
N ALA A 47 8.16 -3.03 -16.61
CA ALA A 47 8.29 -4.47 -16.81
C ALA A 47 7.12 -5.27 -16.22
N LEU A 48 6.42 -4.78 -15.19
CA LEU A 48 5.29 -5.49 -14.56
C LEU A 48 4.14 -5.74 -15.56
N GLY A 49 3.86 -4.76 -16.44
CA GLY A 49 2.84 -4.91 -17.48
C GLY A 49 3.29 -5.77 -18.66
N ARG A 50 4.60 -6.01 -18.82
CA ARG A 50 5.17 -6.83 -19.91
C ARG A 50 5.27 -8.31 -19.56
N ALA A 51 5.31 -8.65 -18.26
CA ALA A 51 5.42 -10.03 -17.79
C ALA A 51 4.16 -10.88 -18.05
N THR A 52 3.03 -10.25 -18.38
CA THR A 52 1.77 -10.92 -18.73
C THR A 52 1.68 -11.18 -20.24
N ALA A 53 2.55 -12.04 -20.77
CA ALA A 53 2.27 -12.77 -22.02
C ALA A 53 1.49 -14.07 -21.75
N ALA A 54 1.14 -14.35 -20.49
CA ALA A 54 0.12 -15.33 -20.16
C ALA A 54 -1.25 -14.73 -20.48
N PRO A 55 -2.21 -15.51 -21.03
CA PRO A 55 -3.58 -15.06 -21.18
C PRO A 55 -4.08 -14.55 -19.82
N LEU A 56 -4.59 -13.31 -19.79
CA LEU A 56 -5.23 -12.78 -18.60
C LEU A 56 -6.37 -13.75 -18.22
N PRO A 57 -6.42 -14.29 -16.99
CA PRO A 57 -7.54 -15.11 -16.56
C PRO A 57 -8.84 -14.31 -16.72
N ASP A 58 -9.94 -15.01 -17.01
CA ASP A 58 -11.23 -14.37 -17.17
C ASP A 58 -11.49 -13.40 -16.01
N PRO A 59 -11.82 -12.13 -16.30
CA PRO A 59 -12.06 -11.16 -15.25
C PRO A 59 -13.19 -11.69 -14.36
N PRO A 60 -13.02 -11.67 -13.02
CA PRO A 60 -14.03 -12.17 -12.12
C PRO A 60 -15.34 -11.39 -12.31
N ALA A 61 -16.48 -12.01 -12.04
CA ALA A 61 -17.81 -11.45 -12.30
C ALA A 61 -18.07 -10.06 -11.68
N TRP A 62 -17.29 -9.65 -10.67
CA TRP A 62 -17.36 -8.32 -10.07
C TRP A 62 -16.61 -7.22 -10.85
N ALA A 63 -15.73 -7.58 -11.80
CA ALA A 63 -14.96 -6.64 -12.62
C ALA A 63 -15.78 -6.08 -13.81
N GLY A 64 -17.01 -6.55 -14.00
CA GLY A 64 -17.96 -6.06 -14.97
C GLY A 64 -18.97 -5.09 -14.37
N THR A 65 -18.55 -3.87 -14.01
CA THR A 65 -19.44 -2.70 -14.00
C THR A 65 -18.63 -1.46 -14.37
N ALA A 66 -18.69 -1.10 -15.65
CA ALA A 66 -18.47 0.29 -16.02
C ALA A 66 -19.46 1.13 -15.19
N HIS A 67 -18.93 2.13 -14.49
CA HIS A 67 -19.71 3.13 -13.76
C HIS A 67 -20.79 3.68 -14.70
N ASP A 68 -22.05 3.31 -14.46
CA ASP A 68 -23.21 3.88 -15.15
C ASP A 68 -23.41 5.31 -14.62
N PRO A 69 -23.18 6.37 -15.42
CA PRO A 69 -23.38 7.74 -14.99
C PRO A 69 -24.87 8.12 -15.13
N GLY A 70 -25.76 7.29 -14.58
CA GLY A 70 -27.20 7.35 -14.85
C GLY A 70 -28.12 7.26 -13.65
N HIS A 71 -27.63 7.03 -12.43
CA HIS A 71 -28.48 7.00 -11.24
C HIS A 71 -28.61 8.40 -10.61
N ALA A 72 -29.49 9.24 -11.17
CA ALA A 72 -29.97 10.43 -10.48
C ALA A 72 -30.88 9.99 -9.29
N PRO A 73 -30.69 10.51 -8.06
CA PRO A 73 -31.62 10.24 -6.97
C PRO A 73 -32.92 11.04 -7.19
N GLY A 74 -34.02 10.33 -7.46
CA GLY A 74 -35.38 10.89 -7.48
C GLY A 74 -36.03 10.84 -6.09
N PRO A 75 -36.84 11.86 -5.69
CA PRO A 75 -37.06 12.19 -4.29
C PRO A 75 -38.27 11.52 -3.59
N ALA A 76 -38.12 11.45 -2.26
CA ALA A 76 -39.09 11.34 -1.16
C ALA A 76 -39.87 10.03 -0.97
#